data_AF-A0A2H6EIT6-F1
#
_entry.id   AF-A0A2H6EIT6-F1
#
_cell.length_a   1.000
_cell.length_b   1.000
_cell.length_c   1.000
_cell.angle_alpha   90.00
_cell.angle_beta   90.00
_cell.angle_gamma   90.00
#
_symmetry.space_group_name_H-M   'P 1'
#
loop_
_entity.id
_entity.type
_entity.pdbx_description
1 polymer ?
#
loop_
_entity_poly.entity_id
_entity_poly.type
_entity_poly.pdbx_seq_one_letter_code
_entity_poly.pdbx_strand_id
1 'polypeptide(L)'
;MNLKEILLFFILITSVVFPQNDTSIVWLGNIDSTIVTDVRYATTNNFTGKVLYSTDKVYLRKVVAERLSEVNKYFKKKYNLRIKIFDGYRPLSVQKKMWEIVPDSRYVANPVKGSRHNRGAAVDITLIDNTGTELNMGTGFDNFTIIAHHNYKLLPDSIKANRNLLRTVMIQFGFSPITTEWWHFDFNGWRKFSILDKQIK
;
A
#
# COMPACT_ATOMS: atom_id res chain seq x y z
N MET A 1 41.78 -5.60 -36.15
CA MET A 1 40.41 -5.09 -35.88
C MET A 1 40.53 -4.10 -34.74
N ASN A 2 40.16 -2.84 -34.98
CA ASN A 2 40.63 -1.66 -34.23
C ASN A 2 39.68 -1.30 -33.07
N LEU A 3 40.27 -0.79 -31.97
CA LEU A 3 39.69 -0.62 -30.63
C LEU A 3 38.76 0.61 -30.49
N LYS A 4 37.97 0.96 -31.51
CA LYS A 4 37.23 2.25 -31.58
C LYS A 4 35.70 2.19 -31.51
N GLU A 5 35.07 1.03 -31.34
CA GLU A 5 33.61 0.93 -31.31
C GLU A 5 33.05 0.24 -30.06
N ILE A 6 33.29 0.82 -28.89
CA ILE A 6 32.50 0.55 -27.69
C ILE A 6 31.82 1.86 -27.29
N LEU A 7 30.75 2.20 -28.02
CA LEU A 7 29.84 3.25 -27.60
C LEU A 7 28.79 2.62 -26.69
N LEU A 8 29.08 2.58 -25.39
CA LEU A 8 28.10 2.25 -24.35
C LEU A 8 26.99 3.31 -24.37
N PHE A 9 25.88 3.00 -25.03
CA PHE A 9 24.64 3.77 -24.94
C PHE A 9 24.03 3.56 -23.54
N PHE A 10 24.48 4.32 -22.55
CA PHE A 10 23.72 4.52 -21.33
C PHE A 10 22.55 5.46 -21.65
N ILE A 11 21.41 4.89 -22.08
CA ILE A 11 20.15 5.62 -22.12
C ILE A 11 19.71 5.79 -20.67
N LEU A 12 20.13 6.90 -20.06
CA LEU A 12 19.52 7.39 -18.82
C LEU A 12 18.11 7.85 -19.20
N ILE A 13 17.13 6.95 -19.10
CA ILE A 13 15.71 7.32 -19.19
C ILE A 13 15.41 8.16 -17.95
N THR A 14 15.70 9.45 -18.02
CA THR A 14 15.15 10.42 -17.10
C THR A 14 13.70 10.59 -17.50
N SER A 15 12.82 9.78 -16.92
CA SER A 15 11.40 10.06 -16.97
C SER A 15 11.20 11.44 -16.35
N VAL A 16 10.96 12.44 -17.20
CA VAL A 16 10.52 13.77 -16.77
C VAL A 16 9.16 13.57 -16.11
N VAL A 17 9.17 13.42 -14.78
CA VAL A 17 7.93 13.29 -14.00
C VAL A 17 7.37 14.69 -13.81
N PHE A 18 6.54 15.11 -14.78
CA PHE A 18 5.68 16.28 -14.60
C PHE A 18 4.91 16.14 -13.27
N PRO A 19 4.78 17.21 -12.48
CA PRO A 19 3.97 17.19 -11.27
C PRO A 19 2.50 17.05 -11.67
N GLN A 20 2.01 15.82 -11.76
CA GLN A 20 0.62 15.56 -12.04
C GLN A 20 -0.19 15.78 -10.76
N ASN A 21 -0.94 16.89 -10.71
CA ASN A 21 -2.03 17.08 -9.76
C ASN A 21 -3.14 16.08 -10.12
N ASP A 22 -2.97 14.82 -9.75
CA ASP A 22 -3.76 13.75 -10.36
C ASP A 22 -5.25 13.82 -9.99
N THR A 23 -5.73 14.28 -8.83
CA THR A 23 -7.11 14.12 -8.26
C THR A 23 -7.97 12.85 -8.54
N SER A 24 -7.63 11.99 -9.49
CA SER A 24 -8.46 10.95 -10.09
C SER A 24 -8.25 9.63 -9.36
N ILE A 25 -9.19 9.31 -8.48
CA ILE A 25 -9.27 7.97 -7.88
C ILE A 25 -10.08 7.04 -8.78
N VAL A 26 -9.57 5.82 -8.95
CA VAL A 26 -10.18 4.75 -9.74
C VAL A 26 -10.42 3.54 -8.85
N TRP A 27 -11.44 2.74 -9.17
CA TRP A 27 -11.64 1.44 -8.54
C TRP A 27 -10.54 0.49 -8.99
N LEU A 28 -9.84 -0.13 -8.04
CA LEU A 28 -8.72 -1.04 -8.30
C LEU A 28 -9.14 -2.24 -9.16
N GLY A 29 -10.37 -2.75 -8.99
CA GLY A 29 -10.87 -3.89 -9.75
C GLY A 29 -10.94 -3.65 -11.27
N ASN A 30 -11.07 -2.39 -11.71
CA ASN A 30 -10.99 -2.03 -13.13
C ASN A 30 -9.57 -2.05 -13.70
N ILE A 31 -8.54 -2.00 -12.83
CA ILE A 31 -7.13 -2.02 -13.22
C ILE A 31 -6.57 -3.44 -13.08
N ASP A 32 -6.87 -4.10 -11.96
CA ASP A 32 -6.43 -5.47 -11.68
C ASP A 32 -7.43 -6.18 -10.77
N SER A 33 -8.33 -6.96 -11.37
CA SER A 33 -9.32 -7.78 -10.67
C SER A 33 -8.71 -9.03 -10.00
N THR A 34 -7.42 -9.29 -10.19
CA THR A 34 -6.75 -10.47 -9.62
C THR A 34 -6.14 -10.21 -8.24
N ILE A 35 -6.04 -8.93 -7.83
CA ILE A 35 -5.71 -8.51 -6.47
C ILE A 35 -6.91 -8.84 -5.57
N VAL A 36 -6.68 -9.57 -4.48
CA VAL A 36 -7.74 -9.94 -3.54
C VAL A 36 -8.01 -8.79 -2.60
N THR A 37 -9.27 -8.50 -2.33
CA THR A 37 -9.69 -7.42 -1.43
C THR A 37 -10.26 -7.98 -0.13
N ASP A 38 -9.87 -7.38 0.99
CA ASP A 38 -10.43 -7.62 2.32
C ASP A 38 -10.55 -6.27 3.02
N VAL A 39 -11.50 -5.44 2.57
CA VAL A 39 -11.59 -4.03 2.96
C VAL A 39 -12.06 -3.89 4.40
N ARG A 40 -11.11 -3.86 5.33
CA ARG A 40 -11.35 -4.00 6.78
C ARG A 40 -12.29 -2.93 7.34
N TYR A 41 -12.16 -1.70 6.84
CA TYR A 41 -13.00 -0.58 7.27
C TYR A 41 -14.42 -0.60 6.69
N ALA A 42 -14.74 -1.52 5.76
CA ALA A 42 -16.13 -1.81 5.35
C ALA A 42 -16.81 -2.86 6.25
N THR A 43 -16.11 -3.36 7.27
CA THR A 43 -16.61 -4.38 8.22
C THR A 43 -16.36 -3.92 9.66
N THR A 44 -16.75 -4.71 10.65
CA THR A 44 -16.38 -4.49 12.06
C THR A 44 -15.01 -5.07 12.42
N ASN A 45 -14.35 -5.80 11.50
CA ASN A 45 -13.04 -6.40 11.69
C ASN A 45 -11.92 -5.37 11.45
N ASN A 46 -11.85 -4.36 12.31
CA ASN A 46 -10.81 -3.33 12.31
C ASN A 46 -10.63 -2.77 13.73
N PHE A 47 -9.58 -2.00 13.96
CA PHE A 47 -9.26 -1.50 15.31
C PHE A 47 -10.36 -0.65 15.98
N THR A 48 -11.29 -0.07 15.21
CA THR A 48 -12.39 0.74 15.77
C THR A 48 -13.61 -0.09 16.13
N GLY A 49 -13.72 -1.34 15.64
CA GLY A 49 -14.91 -2.17 15.78
C GLY A 49 -16.15 -1.66 15.03
N LYS A 50 -16.03 -0.61 14.21
CA LYS A 50 -17.15 0.02 13.48
C LYS A 50 -16.99 -0.11 11.97
N VAL A 51 -18.11 -0.17 11.27
CA VAL A 51 -18.15 -0.03 9.80
C VAL A 51 -17.99 1.45 9.46
N LEU A 52 -16.94 1.78 8.72
CA LEU A 52 -16.56 3.16 8.37
C LEU A 52 -16.69 3.44 6.87
N TYR A 53 -16.59 2.43 6.01
CA TYR A 53 -16.77 2.51 4.57
C TYR A 53 -18.13 1.94 4.18
N SER A 54 -18.77 2.57 3.19
CA SER A 54 -20.05 2.12 2.63
C SER A 54 -19.92 1.08 1.52
N THR A 55 -18.69 0.67 1.19
CA THR A 55 -18.38 -0.21 0.06
C THR A 55 -17.10 -1.00 0.35
N ASP A 56 -17.00 -2.21 -0.20
CA ASP A 56 -15.83 -3.08 -0.14
C ASP A 56 -14.88 -2.88 -1.34
N LYS A 57 -15.16 -1.87 -2.18
CA LYS A 57 -14.28 -1.48 -3.28
C LYS A 57 -13.07 -0.71 -2.78
N VAL A 58 -11.90 -1.12 -3.24
CA VAL A 58 -10.66 -0.37 -3.04
C VAL A 58 -10.49 0.69 -4.13
N TYR A 59 -10.30 1.93 -3.72
CA TYR A 59 -9.97 3.03 -4.61
C TYR A 59 -8.52 3.46 -4.42
N LEU A 60 -7.86 3.87 -5.50
CA LEU A 60 -6.50 4.43 -5.48
C LEU A 60 -6.39 5.50 -6.55
N ARG A 61 -5.38 6.36 -6.49
CA ARG A 61 -5.02 7.14 -7.68
C ARG A 61 -4.67 6.20 -8.82
N LYS A 62 -4.99 6.59 -10.05
CA LYS A 62 -4.77 5.74 -11.23
C LYS A 62 -3.31 5.24 -11.32
N VAL A 63 -2.34 6.15 -11.20
CA VAL A 63 -0.91 5.80 -11.24
C VAL A 63 -0.49 4.85 -10.11
N VAL A 64 -1.13 4.93 -8.94
CA VAL A 64 -0.87 4.06 -7.79
C VAL A 64 -1.47 2.67 -8.02
N ALA A 65 -2.70 2.61 -8.56
CA ALA A 65 -3.36 1.35 -8.93
C ALA A 65 -2.58 0.60 -10.01
N GLU A 66 -2.16 1.31 -11.07
CA GLU A 66 -1.35 0.73 -12.15
C GLU A 66 -0.04 0.18 -11.61
N ARG A 67 0.65 0.94 -10.74
CA ARG A 67 1.90 0.44 -10.13
C ARG A 67 1.66 -0.77 -9.22
N LEU A 68 0.58 -0.78 -8.43
CA LEU A 68 0.24 -1.92 -7.59
C LEU A 68 -0.08 -3.18 -8.42
N SER A 69 -0.72 -3.01 -9.58
CA SER A 69 -0.93 -4.13 -10.51
C SER A 69 0.39 -4.71 -11.01
N GLU A 70 1.38 -3.88 -11.34
CA GLU A 70 2.72 -4.37 -11.73
C GLU A 70 3.41 -5.14 -10.59
N VAL A 71 3.25 -4.69 -9.34
CA VAL A 71 3.72 -5.43 -8.16
C VAL A 71 3.04 -6.79 -8.06
N ASN A 72 1.71 -6.84 -8.19
CA ASN A 72 0.93 -8.07 -8.10
C ASN A 72 1.34 -9.07 -9.21
N LYS A 73 1.51 -8.59 -10.46
CA LYS A 73 2.03 -9.39 -11.57
C LYS A 73 3.43 -9.93 -11.28
N TYR A 74 4.31 -9.14 -10.67
CA TYR A 74 5.65 -9.56 -10.28
C TYR A 74 5.59 -10.68 -9.23
N PHE A 75 4.80 -10.52 -8.16
CA PHE A 75 4.60 -11.56 -7.16
C PHE A 75 4.08 -12.86 -7.76
N LYS A 76 3.08 -12.75 -8.64
CA LYS A 76 2.49 -13.92 -9.32
C LYS A 76 3.51 -14.65 -10.17
N LYS A 77 4.29 -13.91 -10.97
CA LYS A 77 5.27 -14.49 -11.90
C LYS A 77 6.49 -15.08 -11.19
N LYS A 78 6.97 -14.44 -10.12
CA LYS A 78 8.24 -14.82 -9.48
C LYS A 78 8.09 -15.76 -8.29
N TYR A 79 6.98 -15.67 -7.57
CA TYR A 79 6.80 -16.37 -6.31
C TYR A 79 5.50 -17.20 -6.25
N ASN A 80 4.67 -17.15 -7.30
CA ASN A 80 3.32 -17.74 -7.29
C ASN A 80 2.45 -17.20 -6.13
N LEU A 81 2.68 -15.95 -5.76
CA LEU A 81 1.94 -15.23 -4.72
C LEU A 81 1.07 -14.14 -5.35
N ARG A 82 0.07 -13.66 -4.61
CA ARG A 82 -0.74 -12.49 -5.00
C ARG A 82 -0.86 -11.50 -3.84
N ILE A 83 -1.23 -10.28 -4.17
CA ILE A 83 -1.56 -9.26 -3.17
C ILE A 83 -2.97 -9.51 -2.62
N LYS A 84 -3.11 -9.39 -1.30
CA LYS A 84 -4.37 -9.07 -0.64
C LYS A 84 -4.28 -7.65 -0.07
N ILE A 85 -5.28 -6.82 -0.31
CA ILE A 85 -5.34 -5.41 0.14
C ILE A 85 -6.44 -5.19 1.19
N PHE A 86 -6.06 -4.50 2.27
CA PHE A 86 -6.92 -4.17 3.41
C PHE A 86 -7.47 -2.75 3.36
N ASP A 87 -6.65 -1.78 2.91
CA ASP A 87 -7.06 -0.40 2.72
C ASP A 87 -6.29 0.27 1.57
N GLY A 88 -6.91 1.31 1.01
CA GLY A 88 -6.34 2.16 -0.04
C GLY A 88 -6.70 3.62 0.21
N TYR A 89 -7.42 4.24 -0.73
CA TYR A 89 -7.95 5.59 -0.53
C TYR A 89 -8.98 5.61 0.61
N ARG A 90 -8.70 6.46 1.60
CA ARG A 90 -9.58 6.75 2.74
C ARG A 90 -10.07 8.19 2.65
N PRO A 91 -11.38 8.47 2.55
CA PRO A 91 -11.86 9.86 2.59
C PRO A 91 -11.42 10.59 3.86
N LEU A 92 -11.09 11.88 3.76
CA LEU A 92 -10.69 12.68 4.92
C LEU A 92 -11.77 12.70 6.02
N SER A 93 -13.05 12.71 5.63
CA SER A 93 -14.18 12.57 6.53
C SER A 93 -14.15 11.27 7.34
N VAL A 94 -13.71 10.15 6.75
CA VAL A 94 -13.51 8.89 7.48
C VAL A 94 -12.30 8.96 8.41
N GLN A 95 -11.20 9.59 7.99
CA GLN A 95 -10.05 9.83 8.86
C GLN A 95 -10.42 10.64 10.10
N LYS A 96 -11.28 11.66 9.96
CA LYS A 96 -11.81 12.44 11.08
C LYS A 96 -12.64 11.56 12.03
N LYS A 97 -13.53 10.72 11.50
CA LYS A 97 -14.28 9.74 12.31
C LYS A 97 -13.38 8.76 13.05
N MET A 98 -12.33 8.23 12.40
CA MET A 98 -11.34 7.37 13.06
C MET A 98 -10.65 8.10 14.21
N TRP A 99 -10.27 9.36 14.01
CA TRP A 99 -9.64 10.19 15.04
C TRP A 99 -10.57 10.52 16.20
N GLU A 100 -11.87 10.73 15.95
CA GLU A 100 -12.88 10.91 17.01
C GLU A 100 -13.02 9.66 17.89
N ILE A 101 -12.85 8.47 17.32
CA ILE A 101 -12.92 7.19 18.06
C ILE A 101 -11.60 6.91 18.79
N VAL A 102 -10.47 7.14 18.12
CA VAL A 102 -9.11 6.89 18.63
C VAL A 102 -8.21 8.10 18.34
N PRO A 103 -8.19 9.12 19.22
CA PRO A 103 -7.42 10.35 19.04
C PRO A 103 -5.95 10.16 19.43
N ASP A 104 -5.30 9.14 18.87
CA ASP A 104 -3.92 8.78 19.16
C ASP A 104 -3.08 8.76 17.89
N SER A 105 -2.13 9.70 17.78
CA SER A 105 -1.26 9.83 16.61
C SER A 105 -0.28 8.67 16.42
N ARG A 106 -0.17 7.76 17.39
CA ARG A 106 0.56 6.50 17.24
C ARG A 106 -0.19 5.50 16.35
N TYR A 107 -1.52 5.62 16.24
CA TYR A 107 -2.39 4.66 15.58
C TYR A 107 -3.16 5.27 14.40
N VAL A 108 -3.55 6.54 14.53
CA VAL A 108 -4.38 7.24 13.55
C VAL A 108 -3.69 8.53 13.16
N ALA A 109 -3.41 8.76 11.88
CA ALA A 109 -2.82 10.02 11.46
C ALA A 109 -3.70 11.23 11.82
N ASN A 110 -3.11 12.28 12.39
CA ASN A 110 -3.85 13.48 12.78
C ASN A 110 -4.51 14.13 11.53
N PRO A 111 -5.85 14.26 11.50
CA PRO A 111 -6.58 14.69 10.31
C PRO A 111 -6.29 16.15 9.89
N VAL A 112 -5.75 16.99 10.78
CA VAL A 112 -5.34 18.37 10.43
C VAL A 112 -4.26 18.38 9.35
N LYS A 113 -3.36 17.39 9.37
CA LYS A 113 -2.30 17.21 8.36
C LYS A 113 -2.72 16.29 7.20
N GLY A 114 -3.82 15.55 7.38
CA GLY A 114 -4.25 14.43 6.55
C GLY A 114 -3.29 13.24 6.59
N SER A 115 -3.62 12.20 5.84
CA SER A 115 -2.81 11.00 5.67
C SER A 115 -2.47 10.74 4.21
N ARG A 116 -1.58 9.76 3.94
CA ARG A 116 -1.30 9.32 2.57
C ARG A 116 -2.46 8.52 1.98
N HIS A 117 -3.26 7.85 2.82
CA HIS A 117 -4.54 7.26 2.41
C HIS A 117 -5.52 8.32 1.91
N ASN A 118 -5.59 9.50 2.56
CA ASN A 118 -6.46 10.59 2.06
C ASN A 118 -6.00 11.18 0.73
N ARG A 119 -4.75 10.91 0.35
CA ARG A 119 -4.20 11.28 -0.97
C ARG A 119 -4.38 10.16 -1.99
N GLY A 120 -5.00 9.03 -1.65
CA GLY A 120 -5.11 7.86 -2.54
C GLY A 120 -3.75 7.29 -2.95
N ALA A 121 -2.75 7.45 -2.09
CA ALA A 121 -1.34 7.21 -2.37
C ALA A 121 -0.65 6.36 -1.30
N ALA A 122 -1.44 5.60 -0.53
CA ALA A 122 -0.97 4.56 0.37
C ALA A 122 -1.82 3.31 0.18
N VAL A 123 -1.23 2.17 0.50
CA VAL A 123 -1.88 0.86 0.48
C VAL A 123 -1.49 0.09 1.72
N ASP A 124 -2.45 -0.64 2.28
CA ASP A 124 -2.23 -1.60 3.36
C ASP A 124 -2.44 -3.01 2.83
N ILE A 125 -1.38 -3.82 2.78
CA ILE A 125 -1.41 -5.09 2.04
C ILE A 125 -0.70 -6.24 2.78
N THR A 126 -1.04 -7.46 2.37
CA THR A 126 -0.28 -8.68 2.65
C THR A 126 -0.13 -9.52 1.37
N LEU A 127 0.57 -10.63 1.48
CA LEU A 127 0.71 -11.64 0.42
C LEU A 127 -0.15 -12.85 0.74
N ILE A 128 -0.73 -13.43 -0.31
CA ILE A 128 -1.43 -14.71 -0.26
C ILE A 128 -0.80 -15.71 -1.22
N ASP A 129 -0.88 -16.99 -0.88
CA ASP A 129 -0.51 -18.08 -1.77
C ASP A 129 -1.60 -18.40 -2.81
N ASN A 130 -1.39 -19.45 -3.58
CA ASN A 130 -2.33 -19.91 -4.61
C ASN A 130 -3.64 -20.47 -4.04
N THR A 131 -3.68 -20.87 -2.77
CA THR A 131 -4.89 -21.31 -2.05
C THR A 131 -5.68 -20.14 -1.48
N GLY A 132 -5.10 -18.93 -1.48
CA GLY A 132 -5.68 -17.73 -0.86
C GLY A 132 -5.31 -17.56 0.61
N THR A 133 -4.40 -18.40 1.13
CA THR A 133 -3.92 -18.32 2.50
C THR A 133 -2.92 -17.19 2.64
N GLU A 134 -3.09 -16.33 3.65
CA GLU A 134 -2.16 -15.24 3.94
C GLU A 134 -0.81 -15.80 4.41
N LEU A 135 0.28 -15.23 3.91
CA LEU A 135 1.58 -15.49 4.49
C LEU A 135 1.62 -14.98 5.93
N ASN A 136 2.21 -15.77 6.82
CA ASN A 136 2.34 -15.38 8.21
C ASN A 136 3.32 -14.20 8.34
N MET A 137 2.80 -13.06 8.78
CA MET A 137 3.54 -11.82 9.00
C MET A 137 3.83 -11.57 10.50
N GLY A 138 3.53 -12.52 11.38
CA GLY A 138 3.79 -12.48 12.83
C GLY A 138 2.75 -11.72 13.66
N THR A 139 1.96 -10.86 13.01
CA THR A 139 0.83 -10.11 13.61
C THR A 139 -0.22 -9.91 12.54
N GLY A 140 -1.47 -9.69 12.92
CA GLY A 140 -2.51 -9.21 11.99
C GLY A 140 -2.30 -7.76 11.55
N PHE A 141 -3.08 -7.35 10.54
CA PHE A 141 -3.31 -5.94 10.20
C PHE A 141 -3.86 -5.17 11.41
N ASP A 142 -3.61 -3.85 11.47
CA ASP A 142 -3.96 -2.96 12.59
C ASP A 142 -3.37 -3.39 13.96
N ASN A 143 -2.31 -4.21 13.98
CA ASN A 143 -1.60 -4.51 15.21
C ASN A 143 -0.63 -3.39 15.56
N PHE A 144 -0.99 -2.51 16.49
CA PHE A 144 -0.16 -1.36 16.83
C PHE A 144 0.90 -1.61 17.93
N THR A 145 1.33 -2.85 18.11
CA THR A 145 2.45 -3.17 19.01
C THR A 145 3.78 -3.06 18.27
N ILE A 146 4.88 -2.96 19.04
CA ILE A 146 6.25 -2.99 18.48
C ILE A 146 6.51 -4.21 17.59
N ILE A 147 5.76 -5.32 17.77
CA ILE A 147 5.90 -6.54 16.99
C ILE A 147 5.58 -6.29 15.50
N ALA A 148 4.70 -5.34 15.19
CA ALA A 148 4.35 -5.00 13.81
C ALA A 148 5.42 -4.18 13.09
N HIS A 149 6.39 -3.61 13.81
CA HIS A 149 7.43 -2.77 13.22
C HIS A 149 8.36 -3.59 12.32
N HIS A 150 8.83 -2.98 11.22
CA HIS A 150 9.75 -3.66 10.29
C HIS A 150 11.09 -4.05 10.92
N ASN A 151 11.54 -3.35 11.95
CA ASN A 151 12.82 -3.58 12.61
C ASN A 151 12.73 -4.51 13.84
N TYR A 152 11.56 -5.06 14.15
CA TYR A 152 11.39 -5.97 15.26
C TYR A 152 12.12 -7.30 15.00
N LYS A 153 13.12 -7.61 15.84
CA LYS A 153 14.08 -8.71 15.59
C LYS A 153 13.62 -10.07 16.11
N LEU A 154 12.73 -10.11 17.10
CA LEU A 154 12.32 -11.32 17.81
C LEU A 154 11.16 -12.05 17.09
N LEU A 155 11.36 -12.32 15.80
CA LEU A 155 10.43 -13.10 14.97
C LEU A 155 11.15 -14.33 14.41
N PRO A 156 10.41 -15.44 14.19
CA PRO A 156 10.90 -16.57 13.40
C PRO A 156 11.45 -16.12 12.04
N ASP A 157 12.47 -16.82 11.55
CA ASP A 157 13.13 -16.49 10.28
C ASP A 157 12.18 -16.52 9.08
N SER A 158 11.19 -17.42 9.08
CA SER A 158 10.15 -17.49 8.05
C SER A 158 9.29 -16.21 8.01
N ILE A 159 8.90 -15.67 9.16
CA ILE A 159 8.15 -14.41 9.23
C ILE A 159 9.00 -13.22 8.77
N LYS A 160 10.28 -13.18 9.19
CA LYS A 160 11.22 -12.14 8.73
C LYS A 160 11.42 -12.20 7.22
N ALA A 161 11.53 -13.40 6.64
CA ALA A 161 11.62 -13.61 5.21
C ALA A 161 10.37 -13.10 4.47
N ASN A 162 9.16 -13.39 4.97
CA ASN A 162 7.91 -12.91 4.39
C ASN A 162 7.83 -11.37 4.39
N ARG A 163 8.12 -10.74 5.53
CA ARG A 163 8.14 -9.27 5.64
C ARG A 163 9.19 -8.64 4.73
N ASN A 164 10.39 -9.24 4.65
CA ASN A 164 11.47 -8.75 3.80
C ASN A 164 11.13 -8.89 2.31
N LEU A 165 10.49 -9.99 1.91
CA LEU A 165 10.02 -10.19 0.55
C LEU A 165 9.02 -9.10 0.16
N LEU A 166 7.96 -8.92 0.95
CA LEU A 166 6.95 -7.88 0.73
C LEU A 166 7.61 -6.51 0.62
N ARG A 167 8.41 -6.14 1.63
CA ARG A 167 9.10 -4.85 1.69
C ARG A 167 9.99 -4.59 0.48
N THR A 168 10.82 -5.56 0.11
CA THR A 168 11.82 -5.39 -0.95
C THR A 168 11.17 -5.20 -2.31
N VAL A 169 10.14 -6.00 -2.62
CA VAL A 169 9.41 -5.86 -3.88
C VAL A 169 8.63 -4.55 -3.90
N MET A 170 7.95 -4.16 -2.82
CA MET A 170 7.26 -2.87 -2.77
C MET A 170 8.23 -1.69 -3.02
N ILE A 171 9.43 -1.73 -2.41
CA ILE A 171 10.49 -0.73 -2.65
C ILE A 171 10.94 -0.71 -4.11
N GLN A 172 11.21 -1.88 -4.69
CA GLN A 172 11.64 -2.00 -6.08
C GLN A 172 10.65 -1.33 -7.06
N PHE A 173 9.35 -1.36 -6.74
CA PHE A 173 8.30 -0.78 -7.56
C PHE A 173 7.91 0.65 -7.17
N GLY A 174 8.70 1.32 -6.34
CA GLY A 174 8.51 2.74 -6.05
C GLY A 174 7.49 3.02 -4.94
N PHE A 175 7.37 2.10 -3.98
CA PHE A 175 6.72 2.36 -2.70
C PHE A 175 7.75 2.49 -1.58
N SER A 176 7.37 3.13 -0.48
CA SER A 176 8.19 3.26 0.72
C SER A 176 7.42 2.71 1.92
N PRO A 177 8.00 1.78 2.71
CA PRO A 177 7.37 1.33 3.94
C PRO A 177 7.38 2.43 5.01
N ILE A 178 6.53 2.30 6.02
CA ILE A 178 6.69 3.02 7.29
C ILE A 178 7.25 2.07 8.35
N THR A 179 8.10 2.57 9.23
CA THR A 179 8.85 1.72 10.17
C THR A 179 7.97 0.95 11.16
N THR A 180 6.79 1.47 11.47
CA THR A 180 5.89 0.99 12.53
C THR A 180 4.90 -0.07 12.07
N GLU A 181 4.70 -0.25 10.77
CA GLU A 181 3.61 -1.08 10.23
C GLU A 181 4.12 -1.88 9.04
N TRP A 182 4.22 -3.22 9.18
CA TRP A 182 4.78 -4.07 8.12
C TRP A 182 3.93 -4.11 6.84
N TRP A 183 2.64 -3.75 6.95
CA TRP A 183 1.65 -3.81 5.87
C TRP A 183 1.54 -2.52 5.05
N HIS A 184 1.97 -1.38 5.61
CA HIS A 184 1.72 -0.05 5.06
C HIS A 184 2.81 0.39 4.10
N PHE A 185 2.41 0.86 2.92
CA PHE A 185 3.31 1.36 1.89
C PHE A 185 2.81 2.67 1.26
N ASP A 186 3.64 3.71 1.32
CA ASP A 186 3.42 4.99 0.65
C ASP A 186 3.93 4.93 -0.79
N PHE A 187 3.15 5.42 -1.77
CA PHE A 187 3.66 5.59 -3.14
C PHE A 187 4.67 6.74 -3.21
N ASN A 188 5.83 6.52 -3.84
CA ASN A 188 6.87 7.54 -3.93
C ASN A 188 6.37 8.77 -4.70
N GLY A 189 6.56 9.96 -4.12
CA GLY A 189 6.03 11.21 -4.68
C GLY A 189 4.63 11.59 -4.20
N TRP A 190 4.04 10.85 -3.24
CA TRP A 190 2.73 11.14 -2.65
C TRP A 190 2.52 12.60 -2.21
N ARG A 191 3.60 13.33 -1.89
CA ARG A 191 3.54 14.75 -1.51
C ARG A 191 2.98 15.66 -2.60
N LYS A 192 3.10 15.26 -3.87
CA LYS A 192 2.57 16.00 -5.03
C LYS A 192 1.04 15.88 -5.17
N PHE A 193 0.44 14.92 -4.47
CA PHE A 193 -0.99 14.66 -4.57
C PHE A 193 -1.77 15.44 -3.52
N SER A 194 -2.87 16.07 -3.94
CA SER A 194 -3.82 16.70 -3.02
C SER A 194 -4.47 15.68 -2.08
N ILE A 195 -4.86 16.15 -0.89
CA ILE A 195 -5.79 15.45 0.00
C ILE A 195 -7.18 15.48 -0.66
N LEU A 196 -7.89 14.37 -0.60
CA LEU A 196 -9.23 14.21 -1.15
C LEU A 196 -10.24 13.88 -0.03
N ASP A 197 -11.49 14.24 -0.25
CA ASP A 197 -12.64 13.84 0.58
C ASP A 197 -13.83 13.39 -0.28
N LYS A 198 -13.51 12.78 -1.43
CA LYS A 198 -14.50 12.17 -2.31
C LYS A 198 -15.08 10.93 -1.62
N GLN A 199 -16.41 10.82 -1.61
CA GLN A 199 -17.10 9.65 -1.08
C GLN A 199 -16.88 8.42 -1.98
N ILE A 200 -16.77 7.24 -1.36
CA ILE A 200 -16.61 5.94 -2.03
C ILE A 200 -17.96 5.21 -2.04
N LYS A 201 -18.30 4.55 -3.16
CA LYS A 201 -19.61 3.90 -3.38
C LYS A 201 -19.46 2.58 -4.16
#